data_AF-A0A210PKC3-F1
#
_entry.id   AF-A0A210PKC3-F1
#
_cell.length_a   1.000
_cell.length_b   1.000
_cell.length_c   1.000
_cell.angle_alpha   90.00
_cell.angle_beta   90.00
_cell.angle_gamma   90.00
#
_symmetry.space_group_name_H-M   'P 1'
#
loop_
_entity.id
_entity.type
_entity.pdbx_description
1 polymer ?
#
loop_
_entity_poly.entity_id
_entity_poly.type
_entity_poly.pdbx_seq_one_letter_code
_entity_poly.pdbx_strand_id
1 'polypeptide(L)' 'MHPCGVVRDCLGVKDGRYPDEEEHCRSFYTCYAGKFLGHNFCPSHLVFDSAEGTCNWENAVAKPCGSKVAATP' A
#
# COMPACT_ATOMS: atom_id res chain seq x y z
N MET A 1 17.12 5.54 0.32
CA MET A 1 17.53 4.13 0.39
C MET A 1 16.77 3.56 1.57
N HIS A 2 15.70 2.81 1.33
CA HIS A 2 14.94 2.21 2.43
C HIS A 2 15.75 1.01 2.96
N PRO A 3 15.98 0.89 4.28
CA PRO A 3 16.76 -0.22 4.81
C PRO A 3 16.03 -1.55 4.56
N CYS A 4 16.76 -2.53 4.03
CA CYS A 4 16.25 -3.90 4.00
C CYS A 4 16.08 -4.41 5.45
N GLY A 5 14.99 -5.13 5.72
CA GLY A 5 14.73 -5.72 7.03
C GLY A 5 13.70 -5.00 7.90
N VAL A 6 13.07 -3.92 7.42
CA VAL A 6 11.87 -3.36 8.08
C VAL A 6 10.71 -4.34 7.91
N VAL A 7 10.25 -4.88 9.03
CA VAL A 7 9.14 -5.85 9.12
C VAL A 7 7.93 -5.15 9.73
N ARG A 8 6.73 -5.42 9.20
CA ARG A 8 5.47 -4.97 9.80
C ARG A 8 4.90 -6.03 10.73
N ASP A 9 4.27 -5.60 11.82
CA ASP A 9 3.50 -6.52 12.67
C ASP A 9 2.14 -6.81 12.00
N CYS A 10 1.91 -8.08 11.70
CA CYS A 10 0.67 -8.56 11.09
C CYS A 10 -0.21 -9.33 12.10
N LEU A 11 0.16 -9.41 13.38
CA LEU A 11 -0.63 -10.09 14.40
C LEU A 11 -1.99 -9.40 14.57
N GLY A 12 -3.07 -10.16 14.34
CA GLY A 12 -4.44 -9.63 14.40
C GLY A 12 -4.82 -8.75 13.20
N VAL A 13 -3.92 -8.54 12.25
CA VAL A 13 -4.23 -7.88 10.97
C VAL A 13 -4.85 -8.90 10.02
N LYS A 14 -5.87 -8.49 9.28
CA LYS A 14 -6.51 -9.33 8.27
C LYS A 14 -5.51 -9.69 7.16
N ASP A 15 -5.73 -10.81 6.49
CA ASP A 15 -4.95 -11.14 5.30
C ASP A 15 -5.22 -10.12 4.19
N GLY A 16 -4.16 -9.59 3.60
CA GLY A 16 -4.28 -8.55 2.60
C GLY A 16 -2.98 -7.83 2.25
N ARG A 17 -3.09 -6.93 1.28
CA ARG A 17 -2.04 -5.99 0.90
C ARG A 17 -2.39 -4.62 1.46
N TYR A 18 -1.41 -3.96 2.05
CA TYR A 18 -1.59 -2.73 2.81
C TYR A 18 -0.63 -1.67 2.29
N PRO A 19 -1.09 -0.42 2.12
CA PRO A 19 -0.22 0.66 1.72
C PRO A 19 0.83 0.91 2.80
N ASP A 20 2.04 1.21 2.36
CA ASP A 20 3.08 1.73 3.23
C ASP A 20 2.99 3.27 3.22
N GLU A 21 2.22 3.82 4.16
CA GLU A 21 2.00 5.27 4.26
C GLU A 21 3.28 6.03 4.66
N GLU A 22 4.24 5.37 5.32
CA GLU A 22 5.54 5.98 5.65
C GLU A 22 6.37 6.24 4.39
N GLU A 23 6.22 5.39 3.37
CA GLU A 23 6.81 5.56 2.04
C GLU A 23 5.85 6.24 1.05
N HIS A 24 4.92 7.06 1.54
CA HIS A 24 3.95 7.81 0.73
C HIS A 24 3.18 6.90 -0.25
N CYS A 25 2.85 5.69 0.20
CA CYS A 25 2.17 4.66 -0.57
C CYS A 25 2.89 4.20 -1.84
N ARG A 26 4.19 4.51 -2.00
CA ARG A 26 5.02 4.02 -3.12
C ARG A 26 5.49 2.58 -2.91
N SER A 27 5.22 2.01 -1.75
CA SER A 27 5.33 0.59 -1.45
C SER A 27 4.05 0.09 -0.80
N PHE A 28 3.90 -1.22 -0.78
CA PHE A 28 2.90 -1.93 -0.01
C PHE A 28 3.51 -3.17 0.61
N TYR A 29 2.91 -3.64 1.70
CA TYR A 29 3.27 -4.90 2.32
C TYR A 29 2.12 -5.89 2.29
N THR A 30 2.45 -7.17 2.39
CA THR A 30 1.43 -8.24 2.46
C THR A 30 1.46 -8.87 3.84
N CYS A 31 0.29 -8.90 4.49
CA CYS A 31 0.04 -9.73 5.66
C CYS A 31 -0.71 -10.99 5.24
N TYR A 32 -0.27 -12.15 5.72
CA TYR A 32 -0.96 -13.41 5.51
C TYR A 32 -0.74 -14.36 6.69
N ALA A 33 -1.82 -14.92 7.23
CA ALA A 33 -1.80 -15.80 8.40
C ALA A 33 -1.01 -15.21 9.59
N GLY A 34 -1.18 -13.91 9.84
CA GLY A 34 -0.50 -13.18 10.90
C GLY A 34 0.98 -12.90 10.64
N LYS A 35 1.49 -13.10 9.42
CA LYS A 35 2.91 -12.92 9.05
C LYS A 35 3.08 -11.84 7.99
N PHE A 36 4.13 -11.05 8.12
CA PHE A 36 4.61 -10.14 7.08
C PHE A 36 5.36 -10.93 6.01
N LEU A 37 4.91 -10.80 4.76
CA LEU A 37 5.50 -11.51 3.62
C LEU A 37 6.48 -10.66 2.81
N GLY A 38 6.64 -9.38 3.12
CA GLY A 38 7.59 -8.49 2.46
C GLY A 38 6.98 -7.17 1.99
N HIS A 39 7.87 -6.23 1.66
CA HIS A 39 7.56 -4.98 0.98
C HIS A 39 7.74 -5.13 -0.53
N ASN A 40 6.81 -4.56 -1.29
CA ASN A 40 6.89 -4.46 -2.74
C ASN A 40 6.77 -2.99 -3.12
N PHE A 41 7.68 -2.51 -3.96
CA PHE A 41 7.66 -1.14 -4.47
C PHE A 41 6.76 -1.05 -5.70
N CYS A 42 5.97 -0.01 -5.77
CA CYS A 42 5.25 0.35 -6.98
C CYS A 42 6.23 0.84 -8.04
N PRO A 43 6.00 0.49 -9.32
CA PRO A 43 6.84 0.96 -10.39
C PRO A 43 6.66 2.48 -10.60
N SER A 44 7.77 3.16 -10.94
CA SER A 44 7.80 4.59 -11.29
C SER A 44 7.20 5.48 -10.18
N HIS A 45 6.16 6.26 -10.51
CA HIS A 45 5.49 7.20 -9.61
C HIS A 45 4.10 6.73 -9.20
N LEU A 46 3.80 5.44 -9.38
CA LEU A 46 2.51 4.87 -8.98
C LEU A 46 2.43 4.72 -7.46
N VAL A 47 1.21 4.69 -6.95
CA VAL A 47 0.90 4.49 -5.54
C VAL A 47 0.00 3.27 -5.38
N PHE A 48 0.03 2.63 -4.21
CA PHE A 48 -0.78 1.45 -3.96
C PHE A 48 -2.27 1.80 -3.83
N ASP A 49 -3.08 1.21 -4.70
CA ASP A 49 -4.53 1.27 -4.66
C ASP A 49 -5.05 0.08 -3.84
N SER A 50 -5.53 0.38 -2.62
CA SER A 50 -6.07 -0.66 -1.74
C SER A 50 -7.40 -1.22 -2.21
N ALA A 51 -8.14 -0.51 -3.08
CA ALA A 51 -9.40 -0.99 -3.62
C ALA A 51 -9.17 -2.03 -4.73
N GLU A 52 -8.17 -1.80 -5.58
CA GLU A 52 -7.79 -2.71 -6.67
C GLU A 52 -6.71 -3.73 -6.28
N GLY A 53 -6.05 -3.53 -5.14
CA GLY A 53 -4.98 -4.40 -4.64
C GLY A 53 -3.69 -4.35 -5.47
N THR A 54 -3.47 -3.26 -6.21
CA THR A 54 -2.35 -3.08 -7.14
C THR A 54 -1.88 -1.61 -7.17
N CYS A 55 -0.75 -1.35 -7.80
CA CYS A 55 -0.25 0.01 -8.01
C CYS A 55 -1.02 0.70 -9.13
N ASN A 56 -1.44 1.94 -8.91
CA ASN A 56 -2.23 2.73 -9.83
C ASN A 56 -1.80 4.21 -9.81
N TRP A 57 -2.32 4.99 -10.75
CA TRP A 57 -2.05 6.42 -10.83
C TRP A 57 -2.67 7.16 -9.64
N GLU A 58 -1.95 8.12 -9.06
CA GLU A 58 -2.37 8.85 -7.85
C GLU A 58 -3.76 9.49 -8.00
N ASN A 59 -4.10 10.02 -9.18
CA ASN A 59 -5.41 10.62 -9.46
C ASN A 59 -6.56 9.60 -9.55
N ALA A 60 -6.26 8.31 -9.62
CA ALA A 60 -7.20 7.21 -9.64
C ALA A 60 -7.31 6.48 -8.29
N VAL A 61 -6.47 6.83 -7.31
CA VAL A 61 -6.50 6.25 -5.95
C VAL A 61 -7.11 7.22 -4.96
N ALA A 62 -7.98 6.72 -4.08
CA ALA A 62 -8.58 7.54 -3.03
C ALA A 62 -7.53 7.95 -1.97
N LYS A 63 -7.84 8.99 -1.20
CA LYS A 63 -7.04 9.33 0.00
C LYS A 63 -7.02 8.13 0.98
N PRO A 64 -5.93 7.91 1.74
CA PRO A 64 -4.78 8.81 1.88
C PRO A 64 -3.71 8.70 0.79
N CYS A 65 -3.71 7.62 0.00
CA CYS A 65 -2.63 7.35 -0.94
C CYS A 65 -2.72 8.09 -2.28
N GLY A 66 -3.91 8.56 -2.66
CA GLY A 66 -4.09 9.32 -3.88
C GLY A 66 -5.00 10.53 -3.76
N SER A 67 -5.25 11.16 -4.89
CA SER A 67 -6.00 12.40 -5.04
C SER A 67 -7.35 12.23 -5.73
N LYS A 68 -7.79 10.99 -5.96
CA LYS A 68 -9.12 10.73 -6.52
C LYS A 68 -10.17 11.35 -5.62
N VAL A 69 -10.76 12.43 -6.10
CA VAL A 69 -11.94 13.01 -5.48
C VAL A 69 -13.06 12.04 -5.80
N ALA A 70 -13.59 11.36 -4.78
CA ALA A 70 -14.83 10.62 -4.92
C ALA A 70 -15.85 11.60 -5.48
N ALA A 71 -16.38 11.31 -6.68
CA ALA A 71 -17.43 12.11 -7.25
C ALA A 71 -18.60 12.08 -6.26
N THR A 72 -18.76 13.16 -5.51
CA THR A 72 -19.95 13.38 -4.70
C THR A 72 -21.14 13.34 -5.64
N PRO A 73 -22.22 12.60 -5.32
CA PRO A 73 -23.45 12.65 -6.12
C PRO A 73 -24.04 14.07 -6.19
#